data_AF-A0A484U3I9-F1
#
_entry.id   AF-A0A484U3I9-F1
#
_cell.length_a   1.000
_cell.length_b   1.000
_cell.length_c   1.000
_cell.angle_alpha   90.00
_cell.angle_beta   90.00
_cell.angle_gamma   90.00
#
_symmetry.space_group_name_H-M   'P 1'
#
loop_
_entity.id
_entity.type
_entity.pdbx_description
1 polymer ?
#
loop_
_entity_poly.entity_id
_entity_poly.type
_entity_poly.pdbx_seq_one_letter_code
_entity_poly.pdbx_strand_id
1 'polypeptide(L)' 'MIWRPILAGKLALEATRSGQVDLMDVLKLNALLDAQDAALEAARSKATMKRGS' A
#
# COMPACT_ATOMS: atom_id res chain seq x y z
N MET A 1 -8.06 -5.77 -0.05
CA MET A 1 -7.50 -7.14 -0.10
C MET A 1 -6.25 -7.18 0.78
N ILE A 2 -6.14 -8.13 1.71
CA ILE A 2 -5.04 -8.15 2.71
C ILE A 2 -3.70 -8.63 2.12
N TRP A 3 -3.72 -9.42 1.05
CA TRP A 3 -2.49 -9.95 0.44
C TRP A 3 -1.80 -8.98 -0.53
N ARG A 4 -2.24 -7.72 -0.59
CA ARG A 4 -1.67 -6.69 -1.49
C ARG A 4 -0.15 -6.50 -1.35
N PRO A 5 0.45 -6.52 -0.15
CA PRO A 5 1.90 -6.36 -0.02
C PRO A 5 2.66 -7.50 -0.71
N ILE A 6 2.12 -8.71 -0.68
CA ILE A 6 2.72 -9.88 -1.35
C ILE A 6 2.57 -9.75 -2.87
N LEU A 7 1.36 -9.45 -3.34
CA LEU A 7 1.10 -9.28 -4.77
C LEU A 7 1.87 -8.11 -5.39
N ALA A 8 2.10 -7.05 -4.62
CA ALA A 8 2.90 -5.90 -5.04
C ALA A 8 4.42 -6.15 -4.94
N GLY A 9 4.87 -7.36 -4.56
CA GLY A 9 6.27 -7.71 -4.38
C GLY A 9 6.97 -6.96 -3.23
N LYS A 10 6.20 -6.35 -2.32
CA LYS A 10 6.70 -5.62 -1.15
C LYS A 10 6.95 -6.53 0.06
N LEU A 11 6.39 -7.75 0.03
CA LEU A 11 6.56 -8.78 1.04
C LEU A 11 6.74 -10.13 0.35
N ALA A 12 7.80 -10.87 0.71
CA ALA A 12 7.99 -12.23 0.21
C ALA A 12 6.98 -13.19 0.87
N LEU A 13 6.37 -14.08 0.10
CA LEU A 13 5.42 -15.06 0.61
C LEU A 13 6.05 -16.00 1.65
N GLU A 14 7.32 -16.34 1.45
CA GLU A 14 8.13 -17.16 2.34
C GLU A 14 8.30 -16.53 3.72
N ALA A 15 8.31 -15.19 3.82
CA ALA A 15 8.43 -14.50 5.10
C ALA A 15 7.18 -14.70 5.96
N THR A 16 5.99 -14.70 5.35
CA THR A 16 4.74 -15.09 6.03
C THR A 16 4.68 -16.59 6.31
N ARG A 17 5.16 -17.44 5.39
CA ARG A 17 5.12 -18.90 5.56
C ARG A 17 6.04 -19.39 6.68
N SER A 18 7.20 -18.75 6.86
CA SER A 18 8.18 -19.07 7.89
C SER A 18 7.83 -18.49 9.27
N GLY A 19 6.80 -17.65 9.37
CA GLY A 19 6.44 -16.95 10.61
C GLY A 19 7.35 -15.77 10.95
N GLN A 20 8.28 -15.40 10.06
CA GLN A 20 9.10 -14.19 10.21
C GLN A 20 8.24 -12.91 10.18
N VAL A 21 7.13 -12.95 9.46
CA VAL A 21 6.15 -11.88 9.37
C VAL A 21 4.79 -12.44 9.78
N ASP A 22 4.16 -11.80 10.76
CA ASP A 22 2.85 -12.20 11.25
C ASP A 22 1.71 -11.42 10.56
N LEU A 23 0.47 -11.76 10.91
CA LEU A 23 -0.72 -11.11 10.36
C LEU A 23 -0.74 -9.60 10.66
N MET A 24 -0.29 -9.19 11.85
CA MET A 24 -0.32 -7.79 12.25
C MET A 24 0.62 -6.95 11.39
N ASP A 25 1.79 -7.48 11.06
CA ASP A 25 2.73 -6.83 10.16
C ASP A 25 2.19 -6.72 8.73
N VAL A 26 1.50 -7.76 8.24
CA VAL A 26 0.79 -7.69 6.95
C VAL A 26 -0.27 -6.60 6.95
N LEU A 27 -1.06 -6.47 8.03
CA LEU A 27 -2.10 -5.43 8.15
C LEU A 27 -1.50 -4.03 8.17
N LYS A 28 -0.40 -3.80 8.91
CA LYS A 28 0.31 -2.52 8.89
C LYS A 28 0.79 -2.15 7.49
N LEU A 29 1.37 -3.11 6.76
CA LEU A 29 1.81 -2.88 5.38
C LEU A 29 0.65 -2.51 4.45
N ASN A 30 -0.52 -3.13 4.61
CA ASN A 30 -1.71 -2.72 3.85
C ASN A 30 -2.10 -1.27 4.14
N ALA A 31 -2.17 -0.89 5.42
CA ALA A 31 -2.54 0.46 5.82
C ALA A 31 -1.56 1.51 5.28
N LEU A 32 -0.26 1.19 5.22
CA LEU A 32 0.74 2.06 4.61
C LEU A 32 0.54 2.22 3.10
N LEU A 33 0.21 1.14 2.39
CA LEU A 33 -0.10 1.19 0.96
C LEU A 33 -1.38 2.01 0.70
N ASP A 34 -2.41 1.84 1.53
CA ASP A 34 -3.64 2.64 1.44
C ASP A 34 -3.36 4.14 1.64
N ALA A 35 -2.54 4.49 2.64
CA ALA A 35 -2.15 5.87 2.88
C ALA A 35 -1.36 6.46 1.70
N GLN A 36 -0.47 5.68 1.08
CA GLN A 36 0.28 6.11 -0.10
C GLN A 36 -0.64 6.35 -1.30
N ASP A 37 -1.58 5.44 -1.57
CA ASP A 37 -2.54 5.58 -2.66
C ASP A 37 -3.42 6.83 -2.45
N ALA A 38 -3.91 7.05 -1.23
CA ALA A 38 -4.71 8.24 -0.89
C ALA A 38 -3.92 9.55 -1.09
N ALA A 39 -2.64 9.57 -0.70
CA ALA A 39 -1.77 10.73 -0.90
C ALA A 39 -1.52 11.02 -2.39
N LEU A 40 -1.28 9.97 -3.19
CA LEU A 40 -1.09 10.08 -4.64
C LEU A 40 -2.35 10.62 -5.33
N GLU A 41 -3.53 10.12 -4.96
CA GLU A 41 -4.78 10.62 -5.51
C GLU A 41 -5.07 12.07 -5.13
N ALA A 42 -4.85 12.45 -3.87
CA ALA A 42 -4.99 13.84 -3.44
C ALA A 42 -4.04 14.78 -4.22
N ALA A 43 -2.81 14.34 -4.50
CA ALA A 43 -1.86 15.10 -5.32
C ALA A 43 -2.33 15.20 -6.78
N ARG A 44 -2.85 14.11 -7.37
CA ARG A 44 -3.41 14.10 -8.73
C ARG A 44 -4.59 15.05 -8.87
N SER A 45 -5.54 15.03 -7.93
CA SER A 45 -6.70 15.94 -7.94
C SER A 45 -6.29 17.41 -7.86
N LYS A 46 -5.26 17.75 -7.08
CA LYS A 46 -4.71 19.12 -7.05
C LYS A 46 -4.07 19.52 -8.37
N ALA A 47 -3.36 18.59 -9.02
CA ALA A 47 -2.69 18.84 -10.31
C ALA A 47 -3.65 18.98 -11.49
N THR A 48 -4.84 18.39 -11.44
CA THR A 48 -5.90 18.59 -12.44
C THR A 48 -6.64 19.90 -12.21
N MET A 49 -6.95 20.27 -10.96
CA MET A 49 -7.54 21.58 -10.62
C MET A 49 -6.66 22.76 -11.08
N LYS A 50 -5.33 22.67 -10.91
CA LYS A 50 -4.41 23.76 -11.32
C LYS A 50 -4.31 23.96 -12.83
N ARG A 51 -4.68 22.98 -13.66
CA ARG A 51 -4.57 23.06 -15.14
C ARG A 51 -5.82 23.61 -15.84
N GLY A 52 -6.93 23.77 -15.11
CA GLY A 52 -8.18 24.33 -15.65
C GLY A 52 -8.45 25.78 -15.21
N SER A 53 -7.49 26.45 -14.58
CA SER A 53 -7.56 27.84 -14.11
C SER A 53 -6.61 28.75 -14.87
#